data_AF-A0A7J2NQ22-F1
#
_entry.id   AF-A0A7J2NQ22-F1
#
_cell.length_a   1.000
_cell.length_b   1.000
_cell.length_c   1.000
_cell.angle_alpha   90.00
_cell.angle_beta   90.00
_cell.angle_gamma   90.00
#
_symmetry.space_group_name_H-M   'P 1'
#
loop_
_entity.id
_entity.type
_entity.pdbx_description
1 polymer ?
#
loop_
_entity_poly.entity_id
_entity_poly.type
_entity_poly.pdbx_seq_one_letter_code
_entity_poly.pdbx_strand_id
1 'polypeptide(L)'
;MSTKTEKRLEKIQKLLERITAQSAKGTPIVVEGKKDIQSLRKLGVTGDIILAKTSGKSFLDVLGEIEQKERSDVILLFDFDRRGREWTHRMACGLEGMKITPNCLFWRMLLGLVGRDVKDIEGLAAYLETLKNRSVKS
;
A
#
# COMPACT_ATOMS: atom_id res chain seq x y z
N MET A 1 -2.47 22.32 -21.54
CA MET A 1 -3.39 21.21 -21.20
C MET A 1 -2.58 20.15 -20.48
N SER A 2 -2.98 19.73 -19.28
CA SER A 2 -2.20 18.74 -18.52
C SER A 2 -2.20 17.39 -19.24
N THR A 3 -1.01 16.83 -19.48
CA THR A 3 -0.84 15.58 -20.22
C THR A 3 -1.55 14.43 -19.50
N LYS A 4 -1.95 13.38 -20.23
CA LYS A 4 -2.56 12.17 -19.64
C LYS A 4 -1.71 11.59 -18.50
N THR A 5 -0.39 11.78 -18.60
CA THR A 5 0.62 11.38 -17.63
C THR A 5 0.58 12.21 -16.35
N GLU A 6 0.54 13.54 -16.45
CA GLU A 6 0.44 14.43 -15.27
C GLU A 6 -0.84 14.19 -14.48
N LYS A 7 -2.00 14.07 -15.15
CA LYS A 7 -3.27 13.75 -14.48
C LYS A 7 -3.22 12.41 -13.74
N ARG A 8 -2.46 11.44 -14.26
CA ARG A 8 -2.28 10.14 -13.61
C ARG A 8 -1.35 10.26 -12.40
N LEU A 9 -0.24 10.98 -12.54
CA LEU A 9 0.70 11.27 -11.46
C LEU A 9 0.00 11.97 -10.28
N GLU A 10 -0.78 13.00 -10.57
CA GLU A 10 -1.52 13.77 -9.56
C GLU A 10 -2.51 12.89 -8.79
N LYS A 11 -3.23 11.99 -9.49
CA LYS A 11 -4.14 11.03 -8.84
C LYS A 11 -3.40 10.08 -7.91
N ILE A 12 -2.24 9.57 -8.31
CA ILE A 12 -1.45 8.67 -7.48
C ILE A 12 -0.89 9.42 -6.27
N GLN A 13 -0.37 10.64 -6.44
CA GLN A 13 0.11 11.48 -5.33
C GLN A 13 -1.01 11.76 -4.32
N LYS A 14 -2.19 12.17 -4.77
CA LYS A 14 -3.36 12.36 -3.89
C LYS A 14 -3.75 11.09 -3.13
N LEU A 15 -3.56 9.92 -3.71
CA LEU A 15 -3.79 8.65 -3.01
C LEU A 15 -2.73 8.40 -1.93
N LEU A 16 -1.45 8.61 -2.25
CA LEU A 16 -0.36 8.45 -1.28
C LEU A 16 -0.49 9.43 -0.12
N GLU A 17 -0.89 10.68 -0.38
CA GLU A 17 -1.19 11.66 0.66
C GLU A 17 -2.32 11.19 1.59
N ARG A 18 -3.39 10.62 1.03
CA ARG A 18 -4.50 10.06 1.82
C ARG A 18 -4.06 8.86 2.66
N ILE A 19 -3.24 7.96 2.11
CA ILE A 19 -2.67 6.83 2.85
C ILE A 19 -1.82 7.36 4.02
N THR A 20 -0.97 8.34 3.74
CA THR A 20 -0.11 8.99 4.74
C THR A 20 -0.94 9.66 5.84
N ALA A 21 -2.02 10.36 5.47
CA ALA A 21 -2.91 11.00 6.43
C ALA A 21 -3.65 10.00 7.32
N GLN A 22 -4.05 8.83 6.80
CA GLN A 22 -4.63 7.76 7.63
C GLN A 22 -3.59 7.13 8.55
N SER A 23 -2.40 6.87 8.03
CA SER A 23 -1.28 6.35 8.81
C SER A 23 -0.85 7.29 9.93
N ALA A 24 -0.87 8.61 9.69
CA ALA A 24 -0.61 9.63 10.69
C ALA A 24 -1.67 9.68 11.80
N LYS A 25 -2.91 9.26 11.53
CA LYS A 25 -3.97 9.06 12.55
C LYS A 25 -3.76 7.76 13.35
N GLY A 26 -2.75 6.98 13.00
CA GLY A 26 -2.38 5.73 13.63
C GLY A 26 -3.02 4.49 13.01
N THR A 27 -3.58 4.58 11.81
CA THR A 27 -4.04 3.39 11.06
C THR A 27 -2.81 2.60 10.56
N PRO A 28 -2.60 1.36 11.00
CA PRO A 28 -1.47 0.55 10.55
C PRO A 28 -1.56 0.24 9.05
N ILE A 29 -0.42 0.18 8.39
CA ILE A 29 -0.28 -0.25 7.00
C ILE A 29 0.41 -1.61 6.99
N VAL A 30 -0.17 -2.60 6.34
CA VAL A 30 0.43 -3.94 6.18
C VAL A 30 1.04 -4.05 4.79
N VAL A 31 2.32 -4.42 4.73
CA VAL A 31 3.06 -4.65 3.48
C VAL A 31 3.67 -6.04 3.45
N GLU A 32 4.04 -6.51 2.26
CA GLU A 32 4.61 -7.84 2.11
C GLU A 32 6.04 -7.91 2.65
N GLY A 33 6.93 -7.03 2.20
CA GLY A 33 8.36 -7.10 2.47
C GLY A 33 9.00 -5.79 2.92
N LYS A 34 10.25 -5.89 3.40
CA LYS A 34 11.03 -4.74 3.88
C LYS A 34 11.31 -3.71 2.78
N LYS A 35 11.40 -4.15 1.53
CA LYS A 35 11.63 -3.27 0.38
C LYS A 35 10.40 -2.42 0.08
N ASP A 36 9.20 -2.92 0.33
CA ASP A 36 7.95 -2.15 0.22
C ASP A 36 7.93 -1.01 1.23
N ILE A 37 8.39 -1.25 2.46
CA ILE A 37 8.55 -0.20 3.47
C ILE A 37 9.47 0.91 2.94
N GLN A 38 10.64 0.55 2.43
CA GLN A 38 11.59 1.55 1.92
C GLN A 38 10.98 2.34 0.76
N SER A 39 10.25 1.67 -0.13
CA SER A 39 9.55 2.28 -1.26
C SER A 39 8.46 3.24 -0.81
N LEU A 40 7.61 2.83 0.14
CA LEU A 40 6.59 3.68 0.74
C LEU A 40 7.19 4.90 1.46
N ARG A 41 8.28 4.72 2.20
CA ARG A 41 8.99 5.81 2.88
C ARG A 41 9.57 6.82 1.90
N LYS A 42 10.17 6.36 0.79
CA LYS A 42 10.64 7.24 -0.31
C LYS A 42 9.48 8.01 -0.96
N LEU A 43 8.30 7.42 -0.99
CA LEU A 43 7.08 8.06 -1.50
C LEU A 43 6.41 9.01 -0.50
N GLY A 44 6.99 9.21 0.69
CA GLY A 44 6.48 10.10 1.73
C GLY A 44 5.46 9.44 2.67
N VAL A 45 5.16 8.15 2.49
CA VAL A 45 4.27 7.40 3.38
C VAL A 45 5.03 7.08 4.66
N THR A 46 4.55 7.65 5.76
CA THR A 46 5.11 7.48 7.10
C THR A 46 4.05 6.92 8.07
N GLY A 47 4.45 6.60 9.30
CA GLY A 47 3.58 6.00 10.33
C GLY A 47 3.89 4.53 10.61
N ASP A 48 2.89 3.78 11.08
CA ASP A 48 3.06 2.40 11.53
C ASP A 48 2.90 1.42 10.37
N ILE A 49 3.98 0.70 10.04
CA ILE A 49 4.02 -0.22 8.90
C ILE A 49 4.43 -1.62 9.39
N ILE A 50 3.52 -2.57 9.20
CA ILE A 50 3.62 -3.97 9.63
C ILE A 50 4.08 -4.82 8.45
N LEU A 51 5.03 -5.73 8.71
CA LEU A 51 5.56 -6.68 7.73
C LEU A 51 4.82 -8.01 7.80
N ALA A 52 4.17 -8.38 6.70
CA ALA A 52 3.50 -9.67 6.58
C ALA A 52 4.48 -10.83 6.36
N LYS A 53 5.53 -10.65 5.55
CA LYS A 53 6.55 -11.68 5.31
C LYS A 53 7.87 -11.29 5.98
N THR A 54 8.01 -11.68 7.23
CA THR A 54 9.31 -11.80 7.90
C THR A 54 9.63 -13.27 8.10
N SER A 55 10.89 -13.68 7.97
CA SER A 55 11.31 -15.06 8.21
C SER A 55 10.75 -15.56 9.55
N GLY A 56 9.88 -16.57 9.50
CA GLY A 56 9.27 -17.19 10.68
C GLY A 56 7.92 -16.63 11.13
N LYS A 57 7.41 -15.52 10.55
CA LYS A 57 6.04 -15.05 10.83
C LYS A 57 5.01 -15.82 10.02
N SER A 58 4.04 -16.41 10.70
CA SER A 58 2.85 -16.99 10.12
C SER A 58 1.78 -15.91 9.86
N PHE A 59 0.77 -16.27 9.08
CA PHE A 59 -0.39 -15.41 8.84
C PHE A 59 -1.10 -14.99 10.13
N LEU A 60 -1.16 -15.88 11.13
CA LEU A 60 -1.79 -15.60 12.44
C LEU A 60 -0.97 -14.61 13.26
N ASP A 61 0.36 -14.67 13.17
CA ASP A 61 1.24 -13.72 13.89
C ASP A 61 1.01 -12.29 13.38
N VAL A 62 0.80 -12.14 12.07
CA VAL A 62 0.50 -10.84 11.46
C VAL A 62 -0.86 -10.34 11.92
N LEU A 63 -1.89 -11.20 11.97
CA LEU A 63 -3.21 -10.84 12.50
C LEU A 63 -3.12 -10.39 13.97
N GLY A 64 -2.42 -11.15 14.81
CA GLY A 64 -2.24 -10.82 16.22
C GLY A 64 -1.48 -9.51 16.43
N GLU A 65 -0.48 -9.21 15.58
CA GLU A 65 0.22 -7.93 15.61
C GLU A 65 -0.70 -6.76 15.23
N ILE A 66 -1.59 -6.94 14.25
CA ILE A 66 -2.57 -5.91 13.86
C ILE A 66 -3.59 -5.70 15.00
N GLU A 67 -4.06 -6.78 15.63
CA GLU A 67 -4.97 -6.72 16.77
C GLU A 67 -4.36 -5.96 17.96
N GLN A 68 -3.08 -6.19 18.25
CA GLN A 68 -2.33 -5.47 19.29
C GLN A 68 -2.20 -3.96 19.05
N LYS A 69 -2.46 -3.47 17.83
CA LYS A 69 -2.49 -2.02 17.57
C LYS A 69 -3.75 -1.35 18.09
N GLU A 70 -4.74 -2.13 18.55
CA GLU A 70 -6.02 -1.65 19.07
C GLU A 70 -6.73 -0.70 18.08
N ARG A 71 -6.57 -0.96 16.78
CA ARG A 71 -7.19 -0.18 15.71
C ARG A 71 -8.31 -0.95 15.05
N SER A 72 -9.42 -0.24 14.84
CA SER A 72 -10.57 -0.76 14.11
C SER A 72 -10.38 -0.78 12.60
N ASP A 73 -9.32 -0.16 12.08
CA ASP A 73 -9.03 -0.05 10.66
C ASP A 73 -7.57 -0.40 10.38
N VAL A 74 -7.31 -1.04 9.24
CA VAL A 74 -5.96 -1.36 8.77
C VAL A 74 -5.88 -1.22 7.26
N ILE A 75 -4.81 -0.64 6.74
CA ILE A 75 -4.60 -0.48 5.30
C ILE A 75 -3.77 -1.66 4.79
N LEU A 76 -4.28 -2.38 3.78
CA LEU A 76 -3.56 -3.49 3.17
C LEU A 76 -2.89 -3.02 1.86
N LEU A 77 -1.56 -3.12 1.78
CA LEU A 77 -0.77 -2.80 0.60
C LEU A 77 0.18 -3.96 0.26
N PHE A 78 -0.37 -5.00 -0.37
CA PHE A 78 0.38 -6.10 -0.94
C PHE A 78 0.74 -5.84 -2.40
N ASP A 79 1.64 -6.66 -2.95
CA ASP A 79 1.97 -6.63 -4.37
C ASP A 79 0.74 -6.80 -5.27
N PHE A 80 0.81 -6.24 -6.47
CA PHE A 80 -0.28 -6.26 -7.44
C PHE A 80 -0.33 -7.58 -8.25
N ASP A 81 0.50 -8.56 -7.88
CA ASP A 81 0.56 -9.86 -8.52
C ASP A 81 -0.57 -10.82 -8.06
N ARG A 82 -0.55 -12.06 -8.55
CA ARG A 82 -1.56 -13.06 -8.17
C ARG A 82 -1.49 -13.41 -6.68
N ARG A 83 -0.29 -13.46 -6.11
CA ARG A 83 -0.07 -13.85 -4.72
C ARG A 83 -0.50 -12.72 -3.78
N GLY A 84 -0.13 -11.49 -4.04
CA GLY A 84 -0.55 -10.33 -3.27
C GLY A 84 -2.08 -10.15 -3.26
N ARG A 85 -2.77 -10.47 -4.36
CA ARG A 85 -4.24 -10.56 -4.39
C ARG A 85 -4.81 -11.61 -3.44
N GLU A 86 -4.26 -12.82 -3.47
CA GLU A 86 -4.66 -13.90 -2.56
C GLU A 86 -4.41 -13.50 -1.10
N TRP A 87 -3.24 -12.91 -0.81
CA TRP A 87 -2.88 -12.44 0.53
C TRP A 87 -3.81 -11.33 1.01
N THR A 88 -4.12 -10.34 0.17
CA THR A 88 -5.06 -9.27 0.49
C THR A 88 -6.43 -9.82 0.84
N HIS A 89 -6.93 -10.78 0.07
CA HIS A 89 -8.24 -11.40 0.33
C HIS A 89 -8.23 -12.22 1.62
N ARG A 90 -7.20 -13.04 1.84
CA ARG A 90 -7.06 -13.84 3.07
C ARG A 90 -6.96 -12.95 4.32
N MET A 91 -6.15 -11.89 4.26
CA MET A 91 -6.03 -10.91 5.33
C MET A 91 -7.35 -10.23 5.62
N ALA A 92 -8.05 -9.77 4.57
CA ALA A 92 -9.34 -9.11 4.74
C ALA A 92 -10.34 -10.01 5.49
N CYS A 93 -10.50 -11.27 5.06
CA CYS A 93 -11.39 -12.20 5.74
C CYS A 93 -10.96 -12.49 7.20
N GLY A 94 -9.66 -12.61 7.46
CA GLY A 94 -9.14 -12.82 8.81
C GLY A 94 -9.42 -11.63 9.74
N LEU A 95 -9.19 -10.41 9.25
CA LEU A 95 -9.38 -9.17 9.98
C LEU A 95 -10.85 -8.87 10.27
N GLU A 96 -11.73 -9.13 9.30
CA GLU A 96 -13.19 -9.00 9.48
C GLU A 96 -13.69 -9.90 10.62
N GLY A 97 -13.15 -11.13 10.73
CA GLY A 97 -13.44 -12.04 11.84
C GLY A 97 -13.02 -11.50 13.21
N MET A 98 -12.03 -10.61 13.25
CA MET A 98 -11.53 -9.94 14.46
C MET A 98 -12.17 -8.57 14.71
N LYS A 99 -13.22 -8.20 13.95
CA LYS A 99 -13.87 -6.88 13.97
C LYS A 99 -12.95 -5.72 13.59
N ILE A 100 -11.91 -6.00 12.81
CA ILE A 100 -10.99 -5.01 12.24
C ILE A 100 -11.37 -4.82 10.77
N THR A 101 -11.55 -3.58 10.34
CA THR A 101 -11.98 -3.24 8.98
C THR A 101 -10.76 -3.14 8.06
N PRO A 102 -10.60 -4.06 7.08
CA PRO A 102 -9.53 -3.97 6.10
C PRO A 102 -9.83 -2.89 5.04
N ASN A 103 -9.04 -1.84 5.01
CA ASN A 103 -9.09 -0.82 3.97
C ASN A 103 -8.29 -1.25 2.73
N CYS A 104 -8.99 -1.95 1.83
CA CYS A 104 -8.47 -2.36 0.52
C CYS A 104 -8.75 -1.32 -0.60
N LEU A 105 -9.41 -0.21 -0.27
CA LEU A 105 -9.83 0.79 -1.28
C LEU A 105 -8.61 1.42 -1.94
N PHE A 106 -7.60 1.80 -1.16
CA PHE A 106 -6.37 2.37 -1.69
C PHE A 106 -5.65 1.42 -2.64
N TRP A 107 -5.54 0.16 -2.26
CA TRP A 107 -4.94 -0.88 -3.09
C TRP A 107 -5.68 -1.05 -4.41
N ARG A 108 -7.02 -1.10 -4.40
CA ARG A 108 -7.85 -1.18 -5.61
C ARG A 108 -7.68 0.04 -6.52
N MET A 109 -7.62 1.24 -5.93
CA MET A 109 -7.42 2.49 -6.68
C MET A 109 -6.02 2.54 -7.31
N LEU A 110 -4.99 2.14 -6.57
CA LEU A 110 -3.62 2.04 -7.09
C LEU A 110 -3.55 1.01 -8.22
N LEU A 111 -4.11 -0.18 -8.04
CA LEU A 111 -4.18 -1.22 -9.07
C LEU A 111 -4.85 -0.70 -10.35
N GLY A 112 -5.96 0.05 -10.24
CA GLY A 112 -6.64 0.63 -11.39
C GLY A 112 -5.81 1.69 -12.14
N LEU A 113 -4.91 2.38 -11.44
CA LEU A 113 -4.07 3.45 -12.01
C LEU A 113 -2.74 2.95 -12.56
N VAL A 114 -2.10 1.99 -11.88
CA VAL A 114 -0.74 1.52 -12.18
C VAL A 114 -0.65 0.04 -12.51
N GLY A 115 -1.68 -0.77 -12.29
CA GLY A 115 -1.60 -2.24 -12.42
C GLY A 115 -1.30 -2.77 -13.81
N ARG A 116 -1.31 -1.92 -14.85
CA ARG A 116 -0.81 -2.27 -16.20
C ARG A 116 0.70 -2.07 -16.36
N ASP A 117 1.26 -1.14 -15.59
CA ASP A 117 2.66 -0.69 -15.71
C ASP A 117 3.53 -1.20 -14.55
N VAL A 118 2.92 -1.59 -13.43
CA VAL A 118 3.58 -1.91 -12.16
C VAL A 118 3.00 -3.20 -11.58
N LYS A 119 3.87 -4.08 -11.09
CA LYS A 119 3.50 -5.38 -10.49
C LYS A 119 3.66 -5.42 -8.97
N ASP A 120 4.50 -4.56 -8.42
CA ASP A 120 4.94 -4.55 -7.02
C ASP A 120 4.98 -3.11 -6.46
N ILE A 121 5.06 -2.98 -5.14
CA ILE A 121 5.15 -1.65 -4.49
C ILE A 121 6.51 -0.99 -4.79
N GLU A 122 7.57 -1.77 -4.97
CA GLU A 122 8.88 -1.29 -5.41
C GLU A 122 8.79 -0.59 -6.77
N GLY A 123 8.14 -1.23 -7.74
CA GLY A 123 7.92 -0.69 -9.07
C GLY A 123 7.03 0.55 -9.06
N LEU A 124 6.10 0.68 -8.10
CA LEU A 124 5.30 1.89 -7.94
C LEU A 124 6.19 3.10 -7.65
N ALA A 125 7.19 2.92 -6.79
CA ALA A 125 8.12 3.99 -6.44
C ALA A 125 8.96 4.42 -7.66
N ALA A 126 9.57 3.45 -8.34
CA ALA A 126 10.36 3.70 -9.56
C ALA A 126 9.51 4.31 -10.69
N TYR A 127 8.26 3.86 -10.82
CA TYR A 127 7.32 4.37 -11.82
C TYR A 127 6.99 5.84 -11.56
N LEU A 128 6.75 6.23 -10.30
CA LEU A 128 6.48 7.62 -9.94
C LEU A 128 7.68 8.53 -10.14
N GLU A 129 8.89 8.06 -9.82
CA GLU A 129 10.13 8.80 -10.12
C GLU A 129 10.29 9.02 -11.63
N THR A 130 10.05 7.98 -12.43
CA THR A 130 10.10 8.07 -13.89
C THR A 130 9.07 9.06 -14.43
N LEU A 131 7.85 9.06 -13.87
CA LEU A 131 6.81 10.01 -14.26
C LEU A 131 7.16 11.46 -13.90
N LYS A 132 7.68 11.70 -12.69
CA LYS A 132 8.16 13.02 -12.26
C LYS A 132 9.25 13.54 -13.20
N ASN A 133 10.21 12.70 -13.57
CA ASN A 133 11.29 13.07 -14.47
C ASN A 133 10.81 13.41 -15.89
N ARG A 134 9.73 12.78 -16.37
CA ARG A 134 9.13 13.08 -17.68
C ARG A 134 8.31 14.36 -17.66
N SER A 135 7.59 14.64 -16.57
CA SER A 135 6.79 15.87 -16.43
C SER A 135 7.65 17.13 -16.28
N VAL A 136 8.84 17.02 -15.71
CA VAL A 136 9.79 18.15 -15.57
C VAL A 136 10.50 18.48 -16.89
N LYS A 137 10.55 17.53 -17.84
CA LYS A 137 11.22 17.68 -19.15
C LYS A 137 10.27 18.06 -20.29
N SER A 138 8.99 18.31 -20.03
CA SER A 138 7.99 18.69 -21.05
C SER A 138 7.62 20.16 -20.97
#